data_AF-A0AAD9HJ63-F1
#
_entry.id   AF-A0AAD9HJ63-F1
#
_cell.length_a   1.000
_cell.length_b   1.000
_cell.length_c   1.000
_cell.angle_alpha   90.00
_cell.angle_beta   90.00
_cell.angle_gamma   90.00
#
_symmetry.space_group_name_H-M   'P 1'
#
loop_
_entity.id
_entity.type
_entity.pdbx_description
1 polymer ?
#
loop_
_entity_poly.entity_id
_entity_poly.type
_entity_poly.pdbx_seq_one_letter_code
_entity_poly.pdbx_strand_id
1 'polypeptide(L)'
;MPKPILMEDLDVWVKPELRRQTDQAISTLRSHILQITVPSKERPQEIQLTTNFKNLLRLALEGGGKRGELMLAELMKYRVYQLCERLSRRQSWVKYHTG
;
A
#
# COMPACT_ATOMS: atom_id res chain seq x y z
N MET A 1 -7.79 -10.56 2.00
CA MET A 1 -7.63 -10.48 3.47
C MET A 1 -8.96 -10.12 4.12
N PRO A 2 -9.57 -11.05 4.86
CA PRO A 2 -10.83 -10.80 5.54
C PRO A 2 -10.67 -9.97 6.81
N LYS A 3 -9.48 -9.97 7.44
CA LYS A 3 -9.18 -9.20 8.66
C LYS A 3 -8.19 -8.07 8.38
N PRO A 4 -8.34 -6.90 9.02
CA PRO A 4 -7.30 -5.87 9.08
C PRO A 4 -6.00 -6.44 9.64
N ILE A 5 -4.87 -5.93 9.17
CA ILE A 5 -3.54 -6.30 9.67
C ILE A 5 -3.16 -5.35 10.80
N LEU A 6 -2.55 -5.85 11.88
CA LEU A 6 -2.00 -4.97 12.91
C LEU A 6 -0.76 -4.23 12.36
N MET A 7 -0.58 -2.98 12.78
CA MET A 7 0.61 -2.20 12.39
C MET A 7 1.90 -2.89 12.86
N GLU A 8 1.87 -3.51 14.04
CA GLU A 8 3.00 -4.25 14.61
C GLU A 8 3.38 -5.48 13.78
N ASP A 9 2.40 -6.21 13.27
CA ASP A 9 2.65 -7.36 12.39
C ASP A 9 3.32 -6.93 11.08
N LEU A 10 2.93 -5.76 10.56
CA LEU A 10 3.55 -5.19 9.36
C LEU A 10 5.01 -4.82 9.61
N ASP A 11 5.34 -4.28 10.79
CA ASP A 11 6.71 -3.94 11.18
C ASP A 11 7.64 -5.15 11.24
N VAL A 12 7.12 -6.35 11.56
CA VAL A 12 7.88 -7.60 11.52
C VAL A 12 8.22 -8.02 10.10
N TRP A 13 7.35 -7.71 9.13
CA TRP A 13 7.57 -8.04 7.71
C TRP A 13 8.48 -7.03 7.00
N VAL A 14 8.66 -5.85 7.59
CA VAL A 14 9.46 -4.77 7.01
C VAL A 14 10.91 -4.92 7.45
N LYS A 15 11.82 -5.03 6.48
CA LYS A 15 13.26 -4.98 6.76
C LYS A 15 13.62 -3.66 7.47
N PRO A 16 14.46 -3.67 8.52
CA PRO A 16 14.77 -2.46 9.29
C PRO A 16 15.24 -1.27 8.44
N GLU A 17 16.02 -1.54 7.39
CA GLU A 17 16.58 -0.53 6.49
C GLU A 17 15.51 0.16 5.61
N LEU A 18 14.31 -0.41 5.55
CA LEU A 18 13.20 0.05 4.71
C LEU A 18 12.10 0.76 5.50
N ARG A 19 12.16 0.82 6.84
CA ARG A 19 11.11 1.40 7.70
C ARG A 19 10.65 2.79 7.23
N ARG A 20 11.59 3.71 7.03
CA ARG A 20 11.29 5.08 6.56
C ARG A 20 10.55 5.11 5.22
N GLN A 21 10.85 4.18 4.32
CA GLN A 21 10.23 4.10 3.00
C GLN A 21 8.84 3.48 3.11
N THR A 22 8.68 2.48 3.97
CA THR A 22 7.37 1.91 4.32
C THR A 22 6.46 2.97 4.91
N ASP A 23 6.91 3.77 5.87
CA ASP A 23 6.12 4.86 6.47
C ASP A 23 5.68 5.87 5.40
N GLN A 24 6.59 6.23 4.49
CA GLN A 24 6.28 7.14 3.39
C GLN A 24 5.28 6.53 2.39
N ALA A 25 5.38 5.24 2.11
CA ALA A 25 4.43 4.53 1.28
C ALA A 25 3.05 4.48 1.94
N ILE A 26 2.97 4.12 3.22
CA ILE A 26 1.73 4.09 4.01
C ILE A 26 1.08 5.47 4.00
N SER A 27 1.85 6.54 4.26
CA SER A 27 1.36 7.92 4.21
C SER A 27 0.76 8.27 2.84
N THR A 28 1.43 7.89 1.75
CA THR A 28 0.95 8.13 0.38
C THR A 28 -0.36 7.37 0.10
N LEU A 29 -0.41 6.10 0.52
CA LEU A 29 -1.53 5.20 0.24
C LEU A 29 -2.77 5.48 1.11
N ARG A 30 -2.60 6.11 2.28
CA ARG A 30 -3.68 6.46 3.22
C ARG A 30 -4.78 7.34 2.62
N SER A 31 -4.47 8.08 1.56
CA SER A 31 -5.42 9.02 0.94
C SER A 31 -6.56 8.33 0.18
N HIS A 32 -6.31 7.17 -0.44
CA HIS A 32 -7.28 6.54 -1.36
C HIS A 32 -7.33 5.00 -1.29
N ILE A 33 -6.27 4.36 -0.78
CA ILE A 33 -6.08 2.90 -0.84
C ILE A 33 -6.19 2.26 0.54
N LEU A 34 -5.57 2.85 1.56
CA LEU A 34 -5.55 2.33 2.92
C LEU A 34 -6.52 3.08 3.84
N GLN A 35 -7.23 2.34 4.68
CA GLN A 35 -7.82 2.85 5.90
C GLN A 35 -6.94 2.41 7.07
N ILE A 36 -6.59 3.37 7.92
CA ILE A 36 -5.79 3.15 9.12
C ILE A 36 -6.65 3.56 10.31
N THR A 37 -6.88 2.65 11.24
CA THR A 37 -7.64 2.96 12.46
C THR A 37 -6.84 3.90 13.36
N VAL A 38 -7.55 4.75 14.10
CA VAL A 38 -6.91 5.57 15.13
C VAL A 38 -6.62 4.65 16.32
N PRO A 39 -5.37 4.57 16.81
CA PRO A 39 -5.05 3.74 17.97
C PRO A 39 -5.80 4.26 19.21
N SER A 40 -6.37 3.34 19.99
CA SER A 40 -6.96 3.58 21.30
C SER A 40 -6.50 2.54 22.31
N LYS A 41 -6.77 2.74 23.60
CA LYS A 41 -6.41 1.76 24.65
C LYS A 41 -7.04 0.38 24.43
N GLU A 42 -8.17 0.33 23.74
CA GLU A 42 -8.95 -0.89 23.49
C GLU A 42 -8.75 -1.43 22.07
N ARG A 43 -8.28 -0.58 21.14
CA ARG A 43 -8.14 -0.93 19.73
C ARG A 43 -6.74 -0.60 19.23
N PRO A 44 -5.90 -1.61 18.93
CA PRO A 44 -4.60 -1.39 18.33
C PRO A 44 -4.74 -0.77 16.93
N GLN A 45 -3.65 -0.16 16.45
CA GLN A 45 -3.64 0.41 15.11
C GLN A 45 -3.68 -0.70 14.05
N GLU A 46 -4.66 -0.61 13.17
CA GLU A 46 -4.93 -1.59 12.12
C GLU A 46 -4.85 -0.93 10.75
N ILE A 47 -4.33 -1.66 9.77
CA ILE A 47 -4.31 -1.29 8.36
C ILE A 47 -5.24 -2.22 7.59
N GLN A 48 -6.12 -1.63 6.77
CA GLN A 48 -6.95 -2.36 5.81
C GLN A 48 -7.06 -1.60 4.48
N LEU A 49 -7.36 -2.32 3.40
CA LEU A 49 -7.71 -1.68 2.12
C LEU A 49 -9.12 -1.08 2.21
N THR A 50 -9.34 0.05 1.54
CA THR A 50 -10.71 0.59 1.37
C THR A 50 -11.59 -0.43 0.64
N THR A 51 -12.88 -0.45 0.98
CA THR A 51 -13.86 -1.35 0.34
C THR A 51 -13.87 -1.19 -1.18
N ASN A 52 -13.83 0.05 -1.68
CA ASN A 52 -13.77 0.32 -3.11
C ASN A 52 -12.52 -0.26 -3.76
N PHE A 53 -11.34 -0.03 -3.19
CA PHE A 53 -10.10 -0.56 -3.75
C PHE A 53 -10.09 -2.09 -3.74
N LYS A 54 -10.57 -2.72 -2.66
CA LYS A 54 -10.68 -4.18 -2.55
C LYS A 54 -11.59 -4.77 -3.63
N ASN A 55 -12.74 -4.13 -3.87
CA ASN A 55 -13.69 -4.58 -4.89
C ASN A 55 -13.11 -4.40 -6.30
N LEU A 56 -12.54 -3.24 -6.61
CA LEU A 56 -11.92 -2.98 -7.91
C LEU A 56 -10.73 -3.90 -8.19
N LEU A 57 -9.90 -4.17 -7.18
CA LEU A 57 -8.77 -5.10 -7.32
C LEU A 57 -9.26 -6.53 -7.56
N ARG A 58 -10.32 -6.96 -6.85
CA ARG A 58 -10.93 -8.28 -7.05
C ARG A 58 -11.46 -8.44 -8.47
N LEU A 59 -12.23 -7.46 -8.93
CA LEU A 59 -12.75 -7.39 -10.30
C LEU A 59 -11.61 -7.51 -11.35
N ALA A 60 -10.54 -6.76 -11.14
CA ALA A 60 -9.37 -6.78 -12.02
C ALA A 60 -8.64 -8.13 -12.09
N LEU A 61 -8.58 -8.85 -10.95
CA LEU A 61 -7.90 -10.14 -10.85
C LEU A 61 -8.77 -11.30 -11.35
N GLU A 62 -10.09 -11.21 -11.14
CA GLU A 62 -11.07 -12.19 -11.62
C GLU A 62 -11.44 -11.98 -13.09
N GLY A 63 -10.95 -10.90 -13.72
CA GLY A 63 -11.28 -10.52 -15.09
C GLY A 63 -12.72 -10.04 -15.29
N GLY A 64 -13.46 -9.84 -14.19
CA GLY A 64 -14.84 -9.36 -14.20
C GLY A 64 -14.86 -7.86 -13.95
N GLY A 65 -15.43 -7.08 -14.86
CA GLY A 65 -15.62 -5.64 -14.66
C GLY A 65 -16.16 -5.00 -15.93
N LYS A 66 -17.00 -3.96 -15.80
CA LYS A 66 -17.35 -3.14 -16.98
C LYS A 66 -16.08 -2.48 -17.50
N ARG A 67 -15.99 -2.22 -18.82
CA ARG A 67 -14.80 -1.62 -19.49
C ARG A 67 -14.12 -0.50 -18.68
N GLY A 68 -14.88 0.39 -18.04
CA GLY A 68 -14.35 1.47 -17.21
C GLY A 68 -13.72 1.03 -15.88
N GLU A 69 -14.23 -0.01 -15.24
CA GLU A 69 -13.70 -0.55 -13.97
C GLU A 69 -12.39 -1.30 -14.21
N LEU A 70 -12.29 -2.03 -15.32
CA LEU A 70 -11.04 -2.64 -15.76
C LEU A 70 -9.98 -1.58 -16.07
N MET A 71 -10.38 -0.47 -16.71
CA MET A 71 -9.47 0.64 -17.00
C MET A 71 -8.99 1.34 -15.72
N LEU A 72 -9.88 1.56 -14.75
CA LEU A 72 -9.51 2.09 -13.43
C LEU A 72 -8.58 1.16 -12.66
N ALA A 73 -8.84 -0.15 -12.70
CA ALA A 73 -7.95 -1.12 -12.08
C ALA A 73 -6.57 -1.14 -12.71
N GLU A 74 -6.48 -1.05 -14.04
CA GLU A 74 -5.20 -1.00 -14.75
C GLU A 74 -4.43 0.29 -14.43
N LEU A 75 -5.13 1.43 -14.35
CA LEU A 75 -4.54 2.69 -13.88
C LEU A 75 -4.06 2.62 -12.42
N MET A 76 -4.79 1.90 -11.56
CA MET A 76 -4.38 1.68 -10.18
C MET A 76 -3.15 0.77 -10.08
N LYS A 77 -3.07 -0.30 -10.88
CA LYS A 77 -1.85 -1.12 -11.00
C LYS A 77 -0.66 -0.25 -11.42
N TYR A 78 -0.85 0.62 -12.42
CA TYR A 78 0.20 1.52 -12.90
C TYR A 78 0.64 2.55 -11.84
N ARG A 79 -0.31 3.12 -11.08
CA ARG A 79 -0.02 4.03 -9.95
C ARG A 79 0.77 3.34 -8.85
N VAL A 80 0.41 2.11 -8.49
CA VAL A 80 1.14 1.31 -7.49
C VAL A 80 2.54 0.97 -8.01
N TYR A 81 2.67 0.55 -9.28
CA TYR A 81 3.95 0.28 -9.91
C TYR A 81 4.87 1.51 -9.92
N GLN A 82 4.37 2.69 -10.32
CA GLN A 82 5.15 3.92 -10.28
C GLN A 82 5.50 4.38 -8.85
N LEU A 83 4.69 4.05 -7.86
CA LEU A 83 5.04 4.26 -6.45
C LEU A 83 6.22 3.36 -6.05
N CYS A 84 6.14 2.06 -6.38
CA CYS A 84 7.22 1.10 -6.15
C CYS A 84 8.51 1.51 -6.87
N GLU A 85 8.42 1.96 -8.12
CA GLU A 85 9.58 2.38 -8.90
C GLU A 85 10.25 3.65 -8.33
N ARG A 86 9.46 4.63 -7.89
CA ARG A 86 10.00 5.83 -7.21
C ARG A 86 10.68 5.49 -5.88
N LEU A 87 10.12 4.55 -5.12
CA LEU A 87 10.74 4.06 -3.90
C LEU A 87 12.04 3.29 -4.20
N SER A 88 12.05 2.47 -5.25
CA SER A 88 13.22 1.69 -5.70
C SER A 88 14.36 2.56 -6.25
N ARG A 89 14.08 3.52 -7.14
CA ARG A 89 15.10 4.44 -7.69
C ARG A 89 15.74 5.31 -6.61
N ARG A 90 15.01 5.69 -5.55
CA ARG A 90 15.58 6.38 -4.38
C ARG A 90 16.54 5.51 -3.57
N GLN A 91 16.34 4.19 -3.51
CA GLN A 91 17.30 3.29 -2.85
C GLN A 91 18.65 3.25 -3.55
N SER A 92 18.67 3.25 -4.89
CA SER A 92 19.92 3.39 -5.64
C SER A 92 20.61 4.72 -5.30
N TRP A 93 19.87 5.83 -5.29
CA TRP A 93 20.46 7.15 -5.02
C TRP A 93 21.08 7.28 -3.61
N VAL A 94 20.44 6.70 -2.58
CA VAL A 94 20.98 6.68 -1.21
C VAL A 94 22.23 5.78 -1.10
N LYS A 95 22.29 4.65 -1.82
CA LYS A 95 23.47 3.77 -1.82
C LYS A 95 24.69 4.41 -2.49
N TYR A 96 24.51 5.33 -3.45
CA TYR A 96 25.62 5.95 -4.20
C TYR A 96 26.16 7.26 -3.60
N HIS A 97 25.52 7.84 -2.58
CA HIS A 97 25.93 9.13 -1.99
C HIS A 97 26.23 9.08 -0.49
N THR A 98 26.25 7.88 0.10
CA THR A 98 26.60 7.66 1.52
C THR A 98 27.80 6.71 1.67
N GLY A 99 28.68 6.67 0.66
CA GLY A 99 29.95 5.93 0.68
C GLY A 99 31.13 6.89 0.73
#